data_AF-A0A7M3Y9F5-F1
#
_entry.id   AF-A0A7M3Y9F5-F1
#
_cell.length_a   1.000
_cell.length_b   1.000
_cell.length_c   1.000
_cell.angle_alpha   90.00
_cell.angle_beta   90.00
_cell.angle_gamma   90.00
#
_symmetry.space_group_name_H-M   'P 1'
#
loop_
_entity.id
_entity.type
_entity.pdbx_description
1 polymer ?
#
loop_
_entity_poly.entity_id
_entity_poly.type
_entity_poly.pdbx_seq_one_letter_code
_entity_poly.pdbx_strand_id
1 'polypeptide(L)'
;SAIATALGITLAGGWLLVGEALSFPEYTKDWNNDGVIDSPGSWDIVAGTGFEITPAFLAMIIGLTLFTAAVVAEIVRGSIQALPRGQVEAAISLSLNPYQRLRLVILPQALRSMVPLLNNQFMNVWKNSSLAVVVAYTDIFYVILVMMNNVGKLIPLFLLLLITYQAGSLTISAIMNWYNTRVTSVKI
;
A
#
# COMPACT_ATOMS: atom_id res chain seq x y z
N SER A 1 29.64 11.06 -22.90
CA SER A 1 29.60 12.04 -21.80
C SER A 1 28.23 12.73 -21.68
N ALA A 2 27.59 13.15 -22.79
CA ALA A 2 26.31 13.87 -22.76
C ALA A 2 25.11 13.13 -22.13
N ILE A 3 25.02 11.80 -22.28
CA ILE A 3 23.92 10.98 -21.73
C ILE A 3 23.98 10.86 -20.19
N ALA A 4 25.19 10.82 -19.61
CA ALA A 4 25.38 10.77 -18.16
C ALA A 4 25.03 12.09 -17.48
N THR A 5 25.34 13.23 -18.13
CA THR A 5 24.93 14.57 -17.68
C THR A 5 23.42 14.78 -17.81
N ALA A 6 22.77 14.27 -18.86
CA ALA A 6 21.31 14.36 -19.00
C ALA A 6 20.58 13.53 -17.92
N LEU A 7 21.02 12.29 -17.66
CA LEU A 7 20.50 11.46 -16.57
C LEU A 7 20.73 12.09 -15.19
N GLY A 8 21.87 12.73 -14.97
CA GLY A 8 22.17 13.44 -13.72
C GLY A 8 21.24 14.64 -13.48
N ILE A 9 20.92 15.39 -14.53
CA ILE A 9 20.00 16.54 -14.45
C ILE A 9 18.55 16.08 -14.25
N THR A 10 18.11 14.99 -14.89
CA THR A 10 16.76 14.44 -14.71
C THR A 10 16.57 13.84 -13.31
N LEU A 11 17.58 13.18 -12.75
CA LEU A 11 17.53 12.65 -11.38
C LEU A 11 17.61 13.77 -10.32
N ALA A 12 18.43 14.80 -10.54
CA ALA A 12 18.48 15.97 -9.66
C ALA A 12 17.19 16.81 -9.73
N GLY A 13 16.61 16.98 -10.92
CA GLY A 13 15.30 17.60 -11.11
C GLY A 13 14.17 16.78 -10.46
N GLY A 14 14.23 15.46 -10.54
CA GLY A 14 13.32 14.56 -9.83
C GLY A 14 13.43 14.70 -8.31
N TRP A 15 14.63 14.86 -7.76
CA TRP A 15 14.84 15.07 -6.33
C TRP A 15 14.32 16.42 -5.82
N LEU A 16 14.50 17.49 -6.61
CA LEU A 16 13.97 18.82 -6.28
C LEU A 16 12.44 18.86 -6.35
N LEU A 17 11.83 18.19 -7.32
CA LEU A 17 10.37 18.09 -7.43
C LEU A 17 9.76 17.16 -6.37
N VAL A 18 10.47 16.11 -5.95
CA VAL A 18 10.06 15.24 -4.83
C VAL A 18 10.13 15.99 -3.49
N GLY A 19 11.08 16.92 -3.33
CA GLY A 19 11.20 17.77 -2.15
C GLY A 19 10.00 18.72 -1.95
N GLU A 20 9.39 19.21 -3.03
CA GLU A 20 8.15 20.00 -2.96
C GLU A 20 6.87 19.15 -2.88
N ALA A 21 6.95 17.87 -3.28
CA ALA A 21 5.84 16.93 -3.21
C ALA A 21 5.67 16.28 -1.82
N LEU A 22 6.75 16.22 -1.02
CA LEU A 22 6.67 15.85 0.39
C LEU A 22 6.34 17.11 1.21
N SER A 23 5.13 17.16 1.76
CA SER A 23 4.80 18.15 2.80
C SER A 23 5.57 17.83 4.07
N PHE A 24 6.69 18.52 4.29
CA PHE A 24 7.44 18.43 5.53
C PHE A 24 6.78 19.31 6.59
N PRO A 25 6.61 18.81 7.83
CA PRO A 25 6.12 19.65 8.92
C PRO A 25 7.10 20.78 9.16
N GLU A 26 6.63 22.02 9.07
CA GLU A 26 7.42 23.19 9.46
C GLU A 26 7.30 23.34 10.97
N TYR A 27 8.43 23.42 11.64
CA TYR A 27 8.48 23.58 13.09
C TYR A 27 8.60 25.05 13.41
N THR A 28 7.56 25.61 14.01
CA THR A 28 7.59 26.93 14.64
C THR A 28 7.97 26.78 16.10
N LYS A 29 8.70 27.79 16.59
CA LYS A 29 9.02 27.94 18.01
C LYS A 29 8.13 29.01 18.68
N ASP A 30 7.19 29.55 17.91
CA ASP A 30 6.19 30.52 18.32
C ASP A 30 4.83 29.89 17.97
N TRP A 31 4.24 29.21 18.95
CA TRP A 31 3.01 28.44 18.74
C TRP A 31 1.76 29.31 18.69
N ASN A 32 1.75 30.41 19.45
CA ASN A 32 0.62 31.34 19.56
C ASN A 32 0.73 32.52 18.57
N ASN A 33 1.79 32.57 17.76
CA ASN A 33 2.05 33.58 16.73
C ASN A 33 2.08 35.00 17.33
N ASP A 34 2.65 35.13 18.54
CA ASP A 34 2.76 36.40 19.27
C ASP A 34 4.07 37.16 18.99
N GLY A 35 4.94 36.58 18.17
CA GLY A 35 6.24 37.14 17.79
C GLY A 35 7.34 36.91 18.81
N VAL A 36 7.07 36.18 19.92
CA VAL A 36 8.04 35.83 20.95
C VAL A 36 8.42 34.35 20.78
N ILE A 37 9.72 34.08 20.77
CA ILE A 37 10.21 32.71 20.69
C ILE A 37 9.99 32.03 22.05
N ASP A 38 9.20 30.96 22.07
CA ASP A 38 8.88 30.20 23.28
C ASP A 38 10.12 29.53 23.89
N SER A 39 9.93 29.04 25.13
CA SER A 39 10.97 28.36 25.92
C SER A 39 11.70 27.29 25.10
N PRO A 40 13.04 27.16 25.23
CA PRO A 40 13.80 26.08 24.60
C PRO A 40 13.19 24.71 24.92
N GLY A 41 12.55 24.09 23.94
CA GLY A 41 11.82 22.81 24.10
C GLY A 41 10.38 22.82 23.58
N SER A 42 9.77 23.99 23.35
CA SER A 42 8.49 24.11 22.64
C SER A 42 8.75 24.14 21.14
N TRP A 43 8.66 22.98 20.49
CA TRP A 43 8.66 22.88 19.03
C TRP A 43 7.25 22.47 18.63
N ASP A 44 6.53 23.36 17.97
CA ASP A 44 5.16 23.13 17.53
C ASP A 44 5.11 23.11 15.99
N ILE A 45 4.23 22.28 15.43
CA ILE A 45 4.08 22.16 13.98
C ILE A 45 3.14 23.26 13.49
N VAL A 46 3.56 24.03 12.48
CA VAL A 46 2.71 25.09 11.90
C VAL A 46 1.48 24.45 11.26
N ALA A 47 0.28 24.91 11.65
CA ALA A 47 -0.97 24.48 11.04
C ALA A 47 -0.97 24.79 9.53
N GLY A 48 -1.28 23.81 8.68
CA GLY A 48 -1.15 23.92 7.22
C GLY A 48 0.20 23.45 6.65
N THR A 49 1.15 23.03 7.50
CA THR A 49 2.44 22.47 7.07
C THR A 49 2.58 21.03 7.58
N GLY A 50 3.01 20.11 6.72
CA GLY A 50 3.11 18.68 7.03
C GLY A 50 1.94 17.83 6.54
N PHE A 51 1.95 16.56 6.93
CA PHE A 51 0.93 15.57 6.54
C PHE A 51 -0.36 15.81 7.35
N GLU A 52 -1.36 16.45 6.75
CA GLU A 52 -2.65 16.65 7.39
C GLU A 52 -3.49 15.38 7.36
N ILE A 53 -3.79 14.84 8.54
CA ILE A 53 -4.73 13.72 8.68
C ILE A 53 -6.15 14.27 8.54
N THR A 54 -6.66 14.28 7.32
CA THR A 54 -8.03 14.69 7.04
C THR A 54 -9.04 13.61 7.45
N PRO A 55 -10.28 13.97 7.85
CA PRO A 55 -11.33 13.00 8.11
C PRO A 55 -11.62 12.08 6.90
N ALA A 56 -11.49 12.61 5.68
CA ALA A 56 -11.62 11.85 4.44
C ALA A 56 -10.54 10.78 4.29
N PHE A 57 -9.29 11.10 4.64
CA PHE A 57 -8.19 10.15 4.65
C PHE A 57 -8.43 9.00 5.64
N LEU A 58 -8.89 9.32 6.86
CA LEU A 58 -9.21 8.30 7.87
C LEU A 58 -10.37 7.41 7.41
N ALA A 59 -11.45 7.98 6.89
CA ALA A 59 -12.59 7.23 6.39
C ALA A 59 -12.19 6.28 5.23
N MET A 60 -11.35 6.76 4.30
CA MET A 60 -10.80 5.95 3.22
C MET A 60 -9.94 4.79 3.76
N ILE A 61 -8.99 5.05 4.66
CA ILE A 61 -8.12 4.02 5.21
C ILE A 61 -8.92 2.97 5.96
N ILE A 62 -9.84 3.39 6.83
CA ILE A 62 -10.64 2.47 7.65
C ILE A 62 -11.51 1.59 6.74
N GLY A 63 -12.19 2.20 5.76
CA GLY A 63 -13.04 1.47 4.81
C GLY A 63 -12.25 0.44 4.00
N LEU A 64 -11.12 0.85 3.40
CA LEU A 64 -10.27 -0.03 2.61
C LEU A 64 -9.65 -1.15 3.46
N THR A 65 -9.23 -0.83 4.69
CA THR A 65 -8.61 -1.80 5.60
C THR A 65 -9.61 -2.85 6.06
N LEU A 66 -10.82 -2.44 6.48
CA LEU A 66 -11.86 -3.38 6.91
C LEU A 66 -12.29 -4.30 5.78
N PHE A 67 -12.49 -3.75 4.58
CA PHE A 67 -12.81 -4.53 3.39
C PHE A 67 -11.70 -5.57 3.10
N THR A 68 -10.44 -5.12 3.09
CA THR A 68 -9.31 -6.00 2.81
C THR A 68 -9.13 -7.06 3.90
N ALA A 69 -9.31 -6.71 5.17
CA ALA A 69 -9.21 -7.63 6.29
C ALA A 69 -10.26 -8.75 6.20
N ALA A 70 -11.50 -8.43 5.82
CA ALA A 70 -12.55 -9.43 5.62
C ALA A 70 -12.19 -10.42 4.49
N VAL A 71 -11.69 -9.91 3.36
CA VAL A 71 -11.26 -10.77 2.24
C VAL A 71 -10.05 -11.63 2.62
N VAL A 72 -9.08 -11.08 3.34
CA VAL A 72 -7.92 -11.83 3.83
C VAL A 72 -8.35 -12.92 4.83
N ALA A 73 -9.30 -12.64 5.72
CA ALA A 73 -9.85 -13.63 6.65
C ALA A 73 -10.49 -14.81 5.89
N GLU A 74 -11.21 -14.52 4.80
CA GLU A 74 -11.82 -15.53 3.95
C GLU A 74 -10.78 -16.37 3.18
N ILE A 75 -9.70 -15.74 2.71
CA ILE A 75 -8.54 -16.43 2.12
C ILE A 75 -7.91 -17.38 3.15
N VAL A 76 -7.71 -16.93 4.39
CA VAL A 76 -7.13 -17.75 5.46
C VAL A 76 -8.05 -18.93 5.77
N ARG A 77 -9.36 -18.68 5.93
CA ARG A 77 -10.37 -19.71 6.19
C ARG A 77 -10.41 -20.75 5.08
N GLY A 78 -10.49 -20.30 3.82
CA GLY A 78 -10.52 -21.18 2.65
C GLY A 78 -9.25 -22.01 2.50
N SER A 79 -8.09 -21.43 2.79
CA SER A 79 -6.79 -22.12 2.69
C SER A 79 -6.60 -23.19 3.76
N ILE A 80 -7.12 -22.97 4.98
CA ILE A 80 -7.13 -23.99 6.04
C ILE A 80 -8.09 -25.13 5.67
N GLN A 81 -9.27 -24.81 5.11
CA GLN A 81 -10.27 -25.80 4.72
C GLN A 81 -9.86 -26.65 3.50
N ALA A 82 -9.00 -26.11 2.63
CA ALA A 82 -8.46 -26.84 1.49
C ALA A 82 -7.46 -27.94 1.88
N LEU A 83 -7.04 -28.02 3.14
CA LEU A 83 -6.06 -29.00 3.60
C LEU A 83 -6.66 -30.42 3.65
N PRO A 84 -5.93 -31.47 3.20
CA PRO A 84 -6.40 -32.85 3.29
C PRO A 84 -6.67 -33.26 4.74
N ARG A 85 -7.85 -33.85 4.99
CA ARG A 85 -8.24 -34.31 6.34
C ARG A 85 -7.26 -35.33 6.95
N GLY A 86 -6.63 -36.16 6.11
CA GLY A 86 -5.64 -37.13 6.54
C GLY A 86 -4.42 -36.53 7.27
N GLN A 87 -4.02 -35.30 6.96
CA GLN A 87 -2.94 -34.60 7.68
C GLN A 87 -3.34 -34.25 9.12
N VAL A 88 -4.61 -33.88 9.30
CA VAL A 88 -5.19 -33.58 10.62
C VAL A 88 -5.37 -34.85 11.43
N GLU A 89 -5.84 -35.92 10.80
CA GLU A 89 -6.02 -37.24 11.42
C GLU A 89 -4.67 -37.86 11.84
N ALA A 90 -3.64 -37.79 10.99
CA ALA A 90 -2.29 -38.25 11.34
C ALA A 90 -1.71 -37.48 12.54
N ALA A 91 -1.92 -36.16 12.60
CA ALA A 91 -1.50 -35.36 13.73
C ALA A 91 -2.25 -35.70 15.04
N ILE A 92 -3.52 -36.14 14.94
CA ILE A 92 -4.28 -36.69 16.08
C ILE A 92 -3.66 -38.02 16.52
N SER A 93 -3.33 -38.92 15.58
CA SER A 93 -2.70 -40.21 15.87
C SER A 93 -1.33 -40.09 16.54
N LEU A 94 -0.59 -39.01 16.24
CA LEU A 94 0.67 -38.66 16.91
C LEU A 94 0.49 -37.98 18.27
N SER A 95 -0.74 -37.95 18.81
CA SER A 95 -1.08 -37.33 20.10
C SER A 95 -0.73 -35.83 20.23
N LEU A 96 -0.67 -35.11 19.10
CA LEU A 96 -0.40 -33.67 19.12
C LEU A 96 -1.58 -32.89 19.70
N ASN A 97 -1.29 -32.02 20.67
CA ASN A 97 -2.25 -31.05 21.21
C ASN A 97 -2.79 -30.15 20.07
N PRO A 98 -4.08 -29.76 20.07
CA PRO A 98 -4.64 -28.77 19.16
C PRO A 98 -3.72 -27.60 18.78
N TYR A 99 -3.03 -26.99 19.75
CA TYR A 99 -2.09 -25.89 19.48
C TYR A 99 -0.85 -26.33 18.70
N GLN A 100 -0.28 -27.50 19.02
CA GLN A 100 0.86 -28.08 18.31
C GLN A 100 0.46 -28.46 16.88
N ARG A 101 -0.72 -29.07 16.70
CA ARG A 101 -1.26 -29.43 15.39
C ARG A 101 -1.46 -28.21 14.50
N LEU A 102 -2.02 -27.13 15.04
CA LEU A 102 -2.20 -25.89 14.31
C LEU A 102 -0.85 -25.32 13.88
N ARG A 103 0.10 -25.15 14.80
CA ARG A 103 1.39 -24.49 14.55
C ARG A 103 2.35 -25.31 13.68
N LEU A 104 2.39 -26.63 13.85
CA LEU A 104 3.39 -27.49 13.22
C LEU A 104 2.93 -28.12 11.91
N VAL A 105 1.62 -28.36 11.74
CA VAL A 105 1.09 -29.11 10.59
C VAL A 105 0.19 -28.24 9.73
N ILE A 106 -0.86 -27.66 10.32
CA ILE A 106 -1.91 -26.95 9.57
C ILE A 106 -1.39 -25.62 9.04
N LEU A 107 -0.82 -24.78 9.89
CA LEU A 107 -0.40 -23.42 9.54
C LEU A 107 0.70 -23.38 8.46
N PRO A 108 1.78 -24.20 8.54
CA PRO A 108 2.81 -24.18 7.50
C PRO A 108 2.30 -24.64 6.13
N GLN A 109 1.41 -25.63 6.10
CA GLN A 109 0.83 -26.14 4.85
C GLN A 109 -0.18 -25.15 4.27
N ALA A 110 -1.06 -24.59 5.10
CA ALA A 110 -2.05 -23.62 4.68
C ALA A 110 -1.39 -22.30 4.21
N LEU A 111 -0.28 -21.88 4.83
CA LEU A 111 0.47 -20.70 4.38
C LEU A 111 0.94 -20.83 2.92
N ARG A 112 1.36 -22.03 2.49
CA ARG A 112 1.84 -22.27 1.12
C ARG A 112 0.73 -22.05 0.07
N SER A 113 -0.52 -22.40 0.39
CA SER A 113 -1.66 -22.13 -0.50
C SER A 113 -2.20 -20.71 -0.36
N MET A 114 -2.04 -20.05 0.79
CA MET A 114 -2.45 -18.65 1.02
C MET A 114 -1.62 -17.64 0.21
N VAL A 115 -0.29 -17.83 0.13
CA VAL A 115 0.63 -16.87 -0.51
C VAL A 115 0.21 -16.47 -1.94
N PRO A 116 -0.08 -17.39 -2.87
CA PRO A 116 -0.52 -17.00 -4.22
C PRO A 116 -1.86 -16.26 -4.23
N LEU A 117 -2.77 -16.57 -3.29
CA LEU A 117 -4.05 -15.86 -3.16
C LEU A 117 -3.85 -14.42 -2.67
N LEU A 118 -2.92 -14.21 -1.73
CA LEU A 118 -2.59 -12.88 -1.21
C LEU A 118 -1.99 -11.97 -2.30
N ASN A 119 -1.20 -12.51 -3.24
CA ASN A 119 -0.66 -11.74 -4.35
C ASN A 119 -1.76 -11.08 -5.20
N ASN A 120 -2.83 -11.81 -5.49
CA ASN A 120 -4.00 -11.25 -6.17
C ASN A 120 -4.69 -10.19 -5.30
N GLN A 121 -4.74 -10.41 -3.99
CA GLN A 121 -5.35 -9.44 -3.08
C GLN A 121 -4.56 -8.12 -3.00
N PHE A 122 -3.23 -8.15 -3.04
CA PHE A 122 -2.42 -6.91 -3.12
C PHE A 122 -2.72 -6.09 -4.38
N MET A 123 -2.90 -6.77 -5.52
CA MET A 123 -3.32 -6.11 -6.76
C MET A 123 -4.71 -5.47 -6.64
N ASN A 124 -5.63 -6.14 -5.93
CA ASN A 124 -6.96 -5.60 -5.69
C ASN A 124 -6.92 -4.37 -4.79
N VAL A 125 -6.08 -4.37 -3.74
CA VAL A 125 -5.90 -3.19 -2.88
C VAL A 125 -5.41 -1.99 -3.68
N TRP A 126 -4.44 -2.17 -4.58
CA TRP A 126 -3.94 -1.12 -5.47
C TRP A 126 -5.00 -0.52 -6.39
N LYS A 127 -5.88 -1.36 -6.94
CA LYS A 127 -6.99 -0.89 -7.78
C LYS A 127 -8.10 -0.25 -6.94
N ASN A 128 -8.40 -0.80 -5.78
CA ASN A 128 -9.49 -0.31 -4.94
C ASN A 128 -9.13 0.99 -4.21
N SER A 129 -7.85 1.28 -3.98
CA SER A 129 -7.43 2.56 -3.41
C SER A 129 -7.78 3.74 -4.30
N SER A 130 -7.88 3.57 -5.62
CA SER A 130 -8.30 4.65 -6.53
C SER A 130 -9.78 5.01 -6.42
N LEU A 131 -10.58 4.19 -5.74
CA LEU A 131 -11.99 4.48 -5.45
C LEU A 131 -12.13 5.50 -4.29
N ALA A 132 -11.02 5.96 -3.71
CA ALA A 132 -10.99 6.97 -2.65
C ALA A 132 -11.71 8.29 -3.02
N VAL A 133 -11.85 8.57 -4.32
CA VAL A 133 -12.67 9.67 -4.86
C VAL A 133 -14.10 9.68 -4.31
N VAL A 134 -14.67 8.53 -3.95
CA VAL A 134 -16.03 8.43 -3.37
C VAL A 134 -16.13 9.16 -2.02
N VAL A 135 -15.03 9.23 -1.26
CA VAL A 135 -14.96 9.92 0.03
C VAL A 135 -14.37 11.33 -0.12
N ALA A 136 -14.32 11.84 -1.35
CA ALA A 136 -13.70 13.12 -1.71
C ALA A 136 -12.23 13.25 -1.28
N TYR A 137 -11.53 12.12 -1.13
CA TYR A 137 -10.10 12.14 -0.88
C TYR A 137 -9.34 12.42 -2.19
N THR A 138 -8.38 13.33 -2.12
CA THR A 138 -7.59 13.76 -3.27
C THR A 138 -6.40 12.83 -3.49
N ASP A 139 -6.59 11.82 -4.33
CA ASP A 139 -5.53 10.92 -4.80
C ASP A 139 -5.13 11.23 -6.25
N ILE A 140 -4.21 10.43 -6.81
CA ILE A 140 -3.73 10.58 -8.20
C ILE A 140 -4.90 10.52 -9.20
N PHE A 141 -5.89 9.66 -8.95
CA PHE A 141 -7.06 9.55 -9.83
C PHE A 141 -7.88 10.84 -9.82
N TYR A 142 -8.17 11.36 -8.62
CA TYR A 142 -8.92 12.60 -8.45
C TYR A 142 -8.21 13.81 -9.06
N VAL A 143 -6.90 13.96 -8.83
CA VAL A 143 -6.11 15.07 -9.39
C VAL A 143 -6.19 15.07 -10.92
N ILE A 144 -6.02 13.91 -11.56
CA ILE A 144 -6.11 13.83 -13.03
C ILE A 144 -7.54 14.11 -13.51
N LEU A 145 -8.56 13.61 -12.82
CA LEU A 145 -9.96 13.86 -13.17
C LEU A 145 -10.30 15.36 -13.10
N VAL A 146 -9.81 16.07 -12.09
CA VAL A 146 -9.97 17.53 -11.99
C VAL A 146 -9.22 18.23 -13.12
N MET A 147 -7.98 17.83 -13.41
CA MET A 147 -7.19 18.39 -14.51
C MET A 147 -7.84 18.18 -15.89
N MET A 148 -8.51 17.04 -16.09
CA MET A 148 -9.24 16.74 -17.32
C MET A 148 -10.37 17.74 -17.60
N ASN A 149 -11.08 18.16 -16.55
CA ASN A 149 -12.16 19.14 -16.66
C ASN A 149 -11.64 20.57 -16.84
N ASN A 150 -10.50 20.91 -16.23
CA ASN A 150 -9.94 22.27 -16.28
C ASN A 150 -9.16 22.57 -17.57
N VAL A 151 -8.38 21.60 -18.07
CA VAL A 151 -7.47 21.80 -19.21
C VAL A 151 -8.15 21.47 -20.56
N GLY A 152 -9.28 20.77 -20.54
CA GLY A 152 -10.02 20.37 -21.75
C GLY A 152 -9.31 19.33 -22.63
N LYS A 153 -8.14 18.82 -22.21
CA LYS A 153 -7.36 17.79 -22.92
C LYS A 153 -7.61 16.41 -22.33
N LEU A 154 -8.74 15.82 -22.70
CA LEU A 154 -9.19 14.52 -22.16
C LEU A 154 -8.23 13.37 -22.51
N ILE A 155 -7.84 13.23 -23.79
CA ILE A 155 -7.10 12.05 -24.26
C ILE A 155 -5.70 11.92 -23.61
N PRO A 156 -4.84 12.97 -23.59
CA PRO A 156 -3.50 12.84 -23.02
C PRO A 156 -3.51 12.56 -21.51
N LEU A 157 -4.45 13.19 -20.77
CA LEU A 157 -4.57 13.00 -19.32
C LEU A 157 -5.09 11.60 -18.98
N PHE A 158 -6.00 11.06 -19.78
CA PHE A 158 -6.48 9.69 -19.60
C PHE A 158 -5.39 8.65 -19.87
N LEU A 159 -4.55 8.87 -20.90
CA LEU A 159 -3.39 8.01 -21.17
C LEU A 159 -2.37 8.07 -20.03
N LEU A 160 -2.12 9.25 -19.46
CA LEU A 160 -1.23 9.42 -18.31
C LEU A 160 -1.74 8.65 -17.08
N LEU A 161 -3.06 8.69 -16.83
CA LEU A 161 -3.69 7.92 -15.77
C LEU A 161 -3.48 6.42 -15.99
N LEU A 162 -3.79 5.92 -17.19
CA LEU A 162 -3.64 4.50 -17.52
C LEU A 162 -2.20 4.02 -17.35
N ILE A 163 -1.22 4.78 -17.87
CA ILE A 163 0.20 4.43 -17.77
C ILE A 163 0.63 4.40 -16.30
N THR A 164 0.23 5.38 -15.50
CA THR A 164 0.61 5.46 -14.08
C THR A 164 0.06 4.26 -13.29
N TYR A 165 -1.23 3.96 -13.45
CA TYR A 165 -1.87 2.82 -12.78
C TYR A 165 -1.34 1.47 -13.28
N GLN A 166 -1.06 1.36 -14.58
CA GLN A 166 -0.48 0.15 -15.17
C GLN A 166 0.96 -0.08 -14.73
N ALA A 167 1.76 0.98 -14.62
CA ALA A 167 3.13 0.91 -14.13
C ALA A 167 3.17 0.42 -12.67
N GLY A 168 2.28 0.94 -11.81
CA GLY A 168 2.15 0.47 -10.42
C GLY A 168 1.73 -1.00 -10.34
N SER A 169 0.74 -1.39 -11.15
CA SER A 169 0.29 -2.78 -11.26
C SER A 169 1.44 -3.72 -11.70
N LEU A 170 2.21 -3.36 -12.73
CA LEU A 170 3.36 -4.15 -13.17
C LEU A 170 4.44 -4.24 -12.09
N THR A 171 4.69 -3.14 -11.38
CA THR A 171 5.66 -3.10 -10.28
C THR A 171 5.27 -4.06 -9.17
N ILE A 172 4.00 -4.02 -8.74
CA ILE A 172 3.46 -4.94 -7.73
C ILE A 172 3.53 -6.39 -8.23
N SER A 173 3.11 -6.63 -9.47
CA SER A 173 3.15 -7.96 -10.08
C SER A 173 4.57 -8.53 -10.15
N ALA A 174 5.56 -7.71 -10.51
CA ALA A 174 6.97 -8.11 -10.55
C ALA A 174 7.50 -8.47 -9.16
N ILE A 175 7.23 -7.65 -8.15
CA ILE A 175 7.61 -7.90 -6.75
C ILE A 175 6.95 -9.19 -6.24
N MET A 176 5.66 -9.36 -6.52
CA MET A 176 4.89 -10.53 -6.06
C MET A 176 5.30 -11.81 -6.77
N ASN A 177 5.63 -11.75 -8.07
CA ASN A 177 6.15 -12.90 -8.81
C ASN A 177 7.54 -13.30 -8.29
N TRP A 178 8.41 -12.32 -8.02
CA TRP A 178 9.69 -12.57 -7.38
C TRP A 178 9.52 -13.22 -6.01
N TYR A 179 8.64 -12.69 -5.15
CA TYR A 179 8.34 -13.29 -3.85
C TYR A 179 7.78 -14.71 -3.96
N ASN A 180 6.85 -14.93 -4.90
CA ASN A 180 6.25 -16.24 -5.14
C ASN A 180 7.31 -17.27 -5.53
N THR A 181 8.22 -16.94 -6.44
CA THR A 181 9.30 -17.87 -6.87
C THR A 181 10.22 -18.26 -5.72
N ARG A 182 10.43 -17.39 -4.72
CA ARG A 182 11.22 -17.73 -3.53
C ARG A 182 10.47 -18.69 -2.60
N VAL A 183 9.17 -18.49 -2.41
CA VAL A 183 8.35 -19.27 -1.46
C VAL A 183 7.88 -20.62 -2.03
N THR A 184 7.63 -20.73 -3.34
CA THR A 184 7.14 -21.95 -4.00
C THR A 184 8.23 -22.83 -4.63
N SER A 185 9.51 -22.46 -4.52
CA SER A 185 10.62 -23.24 -5.10
C SER A 185 10.89 -24.61 -4.44
N VAL A 186 10.19 -24.96 -3.36
CA VAL A 186 10.28 -26.31 -2.79
C VAL A 186 9.37 -27.25 -3.59
N LYS A 187 9.97 -27.87 -4.61
CA LYS A 187 9.38 -28.99 -5.37
C LYS A 187 9.01 -30.12 -4.41
N ILE A 188 7.82 -30.68 -4.60
CA ILE A 188 7.47 -32.05 -4.18
C ILE A 188 8.17 -33.01 -5.16
#